data_AF-A0A2S9WYZ5-F1
#
_entry.id   AF-A0A2S9WYZ5-F1
#
_cell.length_a   1.000
_cell.length_b   1.000
_cell.length_c   1.000
_cell.angle_alpha   90.00
_cell.angle_beta   90.00
_cell.angle_gamma   90.00
#
_symmetry.space_group_name_H-M   'P 1'
#
loop_
_entity.id
_entity.type
_entity.pdbx_description
1 polymer ?
#
loop_
_entity_poly.entity_id
_entity_poly.type
_entity_poly.pdbx_seq_one_letter_code
_entity_poly.pdbx_strand_id
1 'polypeptide(L)'
;MPPRKGQITGYDPGNYAVKVMIQPDGVETGWIQLDAVGVGNGWGVAAGPQIGDEVSVAFEMGNTNNGSVISRHFNDVNQPIGPPSGEVWLVHQSKASIKLTNDGKITATDPSGTVWQLSNDGNVRVTGNLVVSGNATIGGNTSIKGTTTSQGQIIGQSGMAVSGGNGASVAGNMTISGGDVTADGISLKSHRHGNVQNGGGTTWAAQ
;
A
#
# COMPACT_ATOMS: atom_id res chain seq x y z
N MET A 1 0.90 46.91 5.58
CA MET A 1 1.80 46.72 6.74
C MET A 1 2.67 45.49 6.47
N PRO A 2 3.91 45.41 6.95
CA PRO A 2 4.70 44.19 6.80
C PRO A 2 4.03 43.02 7.54
N PRO A 3 4.21 41.76 7.07
CA PRO A 3 3.73 40.59 7.79
C PRO A 3 4.29 40.52 9.21
N ARG A 4 3.47 40.08 10.16
CA ARG A 4 3.83 39.93 11.58
C ARG A 4 4.14 38.49 11.91
N LYS A 5 5.06 38.23 12.84
CA LYS A 5 5.37 36.89 13.33
C LYS A 5 4.48 36.53 14.52
N GLY A 6 4.21 35.24 14.70
CA GLY A 6 3.45 34.75 15.83
C GLY A 6 3.46 33.23 15.92
N GLN A 7 2.78 32.71 16.95
CA GLN A 7 2.61 31.27 17.16
C GLN A 7 1.13 30.91 17.15
N ILE A 8 0.79 29.78 16.53
CA ILE A 8 -0.60 29.28 16.50
C ILE A 8 -1.03 28.87 17.91
N THR A 9 -2.16 29.40 18.38
CA THR A 9 -2.76 29.09 19.70
C THR A 9 -4.09 28.34 19.58
N GLY A 10 -4.71 28.33 18.39
CA GLY A 10 -5.93 27.59 18.12
C GLY A 10 -6.02 27.18 16.65
N TYR A 11 -6.64 26.03 16.37
CA TYR A 11 -6.88 25.53 15.03
C TYR A 11 -8.29 24.93 14.92
N ASP A 12 -9.04 25.40 13.92
CA ASP A 12 -10.35 24.88 13.54
C ASP A 12 -10.23 24.19 12.16
N PRO A 13 -10.21 22.84 12.12
CA PRO A 13 -10.08 22.10 10.87
C PRO A 13 -11.35 22.17 10.00
N GLY A 14 -12.53 22.48 10.56
CA GLY A 14 -13.78 22.55 9.81
C GLY A 14 -13.85 23.80 8.92
N ASN A 15 -13.28 24.90 9.39
CA ASN A 15 -13.22 26.17 8.66
C ASN A 15 -11.82 26.50 8.09
N TYR A 16 -10.83 25.64 8.33
CA TYR A 16 -9.42 25.86 8.01
C TYR A 16 -8.92 27.25 8.49
N ALA A 17 -9.23 27.54 9.75
CA ALA A 17 -8.96 28.81 10.41
C ALA A 17 -8.07 28.59 11.65
N VAL A 18 -7.32 29.62 12.03
CA VAL A 18 -6.41 29.58 13.17
C VAL A 18 -6.53 30.84 14.02
N LYS A 19 -6.09 30.73 15.28
CA LYS A 19 -5.73 31.88 16.11
C LYS A 19 -4.22 31.94 16.26
N VAL A 20 -3.67 33.15 16.29
CA VAL A 20 -2.24 33.38 16.40
C VAL A 20 -1.94 34.37 17.52
N MET A 21 -1.03 34.01 18.42
CA MET A 21 -0.41 34.93 19.37
C MET A 21 0.69 35.71 18.64
N ILE A 22 0.44 36.99 18.37
CA ILE A 22 1.37 37.86 17.66
C ILE A 22 2.53 38.24 18.56
N GLN A 23 3.75 38.08 18.06
CA GLN A 23 4.99 38.39 18.76
C GLN A 23 5.62 39.70 18.21
N PRO A 24 6.30 40.49 19.06
CA PRO A 24 6.45 40.32 20.51
C PRO A 24 5.26 40.84 21.34
N ASP A 25 4.23 41.40 20.71
CA ASP A 25 3.16 42.16 21.38
C ASP A 25 2.30 41.33 22.36
N GLY A 26 2.25 40.00 22.21
CA GLY A 26 1.44 39.13 23.06
C GLY A 26 -0.07 39.28 22.85
N VAL A 27 -0.48 39.71 21.66
CA VAL A 27 -1.90 39.89 21.31
C VAL A 27 -2.36 38.72 20.46
N GLU A 28 -3.43 38.05 20.91
CA GLU A 28 -4.08 36.98 20.15
C GLU A 28 -5.02 37.56 19.08
N THR A 29 -4.99 37.00 17.87
CA THR A 29 -5.94 37.34 16.81
C THR A 29 -7.33 36.76 17.08
N GLY A 30 -8.33 37.25 16.34
CA GLY A 30 -9.55 36.46 16.10
C GLY A 30 -9.25 35.19 15.29
N TRP A 31 -10.31 34.47 14.92
CA TRP A 31 -10.19 33.39 13.93
C TRP A 31 -9.87 34.00 12.56
N ILE A 32 -8.67 33.71 12.07
CA ILE A 32 -8.14 34.19 10.80
C ILE A 32 -7.88 33.01 9.86
N GLN A 33 -7.79 33.29 8.55
CA GLN A 33 -7.59 32.24 7.55
C GLN A 33 -6.20 31.62 7.67
N LEU A 34 -6.11 30.31 7.42
CA LEU A 34 -4.85 29.65 7.15
C LEU A 34 -4.70 29.46 5.64
N ASP A 35 -3.67 30.06 5.03
CA ASP A 35 -3.48 29.88 3.60
C ASP A 35 -3.14 28.42 3.28
N ALA A 36 -3.78 27.89 2.23
CA ALA A 36 -3.60 26.51 1.80
C ALA A 36 -2.46 26.41 0.77
N VAL A 37 -1.84 25.23 0.68
CA VAL A 37 -0.81 24.95 -0.34
C VAL A 37 -1.46 24.82 -1.72
N GLY A 38 -2.69 24.30 -1.79
CA GLY A 38 -3.51 24.28 -3.01
C GLY A 38 -5.00 24.18 -2.69
N VAL A 39 -5.84 24.81 -3.52
CA VAL A 39 -7.29 24.94 -3.35
C VAL A 39 -8.08 24.55 -4.60
N GLY A 40 -9.35 24.14 -4.44
CA GLY A 40 -10.27 23.80 -5.53
C GLY A 40 -11.59 23.20 -5.02
N ASN A 41 -12.63 23.18 -5.85
CA ASN A 41 -13.95 22.62 -5.50
C ASN A 41 -13.88 21.08 -5.41
N GLY A 42 -13.46 20.55 -4.26
CA GLY A 42 -13.18 19.12 -4.04
C GLY A 42 -11.74 18.70 -4.30
N TRP A 43 -10.82 19.66 -4.48
CA TRP A 43 -9.39 19.41 -4.75
C TRP A 43 -8.52 20.28 -3.83
N GLY A 44 -7.34 19.79 -3.44
CA GLY A 44 -6.37 20.61 -2.69
C GLY A 44 -5.19 19.83 -2.11
N VAL A 45 -4.24 20.58 -1.55
CA VAL A 45 -3.15 20.07 -0.70
C VAL A 45 -3.23 20.83 0.61
N ALA A 46 -3.57 20.12 1.68
CA ALA A 46 -3.73 20.69 3.01
C ALA A 46 -2.80 19.99 4.00
N ALA A 47 -2.17 20.78 4.85
CA ALA A 47 -1.40 20.30 5.99
C ALA A 47 -1.91 21.07 7.21
N GLY A 48 -2.59 20.37 8.12
CA GLY A 48 -3.04 20.98 9.37
C GLY A 48 -1.85 21.46 10.19
N PRO A 49 -1.93 22.65 10.81
CA PRO A 49 -0.89 23.13 11.71
C PRO A 49 -0.97 22.40 13.05
N GLN A 50 0.09 22.54 13.85
CA GLN A 50 0.07 22.23 15.27
C GLN A 50 0.00 23.51 16.10
N ILE A 51 -0.55 23.39 17.31
CA ILE A 51 -0.45 24.47 18.29
C ILE A 51 1.04 24.66 18.63
N GLY A 52 1.49 25.92 18.60
CA GLY A 52 2.89 26.30 18.75
C GLY A 52 3.65 26.49 17.44
N ASP A 53 3.06 26.16 16.29
CA ASP A 53 3.68 26.43 14.98
C ASP A 53 3.96 27.92 14.80
N GLU A 54 5.20 28.24 14.42
CA GLU A 54 5.59 29.61 14.12
C GLU A 54 5.15 30.01 12.72
N VAL A 55 4.53 31.18 12.62
CA VAL A 55 3.86 31.66 11.39
C VAL A 55 4.14 33.12 11.11
N SER A 56 3.90 33.52 9.85
CA SER A 56 3.72 34.93 9.48
C SER A 56 2.27 35.20 9.12
N VAL A 57 1.74 36.30 9.67
CA VAL A 57 0.38 36.78 9.43
C VAL A 57 0.42 38.05 8.61
N ALA A 58 -0.27 38.08 7.46
CA ALA A 58 -0.56 39.30 6.73
C ALA A 58 -1.91 39.85 7.20
N PHE A 59 -2.01 41.16 7.41
CA PHE A 59 -3.25 41.84 7.78
C PHE A 59 -3.69 42.77 6.66
N GLU A 60 -4.93 42.61 6.20
CA GLU A 60 -5.51 43.45 5.18
C GLU A 60 -5.78 44.85 5.73
N MET A 61 -5.13 45.85 5.12
CA MET A 61 -5.21 47.27 5.52
C MET A 61 -4.93 47.52 7.02
N GLY A 62 -4.21 46.61 7.70
CA GLY A 62 -3.92 46.71 9.13
C GLY A 62 -5.08 46.31 10.06
N ASN A 63 -6.18 45.76 9.53
CA ASN A 63 -7.26 45.23 10.34
C ASN A 63 -6.87 43.86 10.92
N THR A 64 -6.67 43.81 12.23
CA THR A 64 -6.26 42.59 12.95
C THR A 64 -7.33 41.50 12.98
N ASN A 65 -8.58 41.84 12.64
CA ASN A 65 -9.67 40.87 12.48
C ASN A 65 -9.75 40.31 11.06
N ASN A 66 -8.97 40.83 10.11
CA ASN A 66 -8.95 40.37 8.73
C ASN A 66 -7.51 40.06 8.31
N GLY A 67 -6.95 39.02 8.92
CA GLY A 67 -5.62 38.50 8.59
C GLY A 67 -5.66 37.13 7.95
N SER A 68 -4.53 36.71 7.37
CA SER A 68 -4.27 35.33 7.00
C SER A 68 -2.86 34.90 7.37
N VAL A 69 -2.70 33.63 7.73
CA VAL A 69 -1.39 33.00 7.86
C VAL A 69 -0.87 32.67 6.47
N ILE A 70 0.18 33.38 6.05
CA ILE A 70 0.76 33.30 4.69
C ILE A 70 1.98 32.39 4.60
N SER A 71 2.57 32.02 5.75
CA SER A 71 3.70 31.09 5.79
C SER A 71 3.88 30.49 7.18
N ARG A 72 4.53 29.33 7.21
CA ARG A 72 4.94 28.60 8.41
C ARG A 72 6.46 28.48 8.43
N HIS A 73 7.05 28.50 9.62
CA HIS A 73 8.50 28.54 9.82
C HIS A 73 8.91 27.39 10.75
N PHE A 74 10.06 26.79 10.44
CA PHE A 74 10.72 25.89 11.38
C PHE A 74 11.30 26.69 12.55
N ASN A 75 11.42 26.06 13.71
CA ASN A 75 12.03 26.64 14.90
C ASN A 75 12.76 25.54 15.71
N ASP A 76 13.25 25.89 16.89
CA ASP A 76 14.05 24.98 17.71
C ASP A 76 13.26 23.73 18.19
N VAL A 77 11.93 23.83 18.27
CA VAL A 77 11.02 22.72 18.60
C VAL A 77 10.59 21.99 17.34
N ASN A 78 10.07 22.72 16.35
CA ASN A 78 9.59 22.25 15.06
C ASN A 78 10.74 22.27 14.04
N GLN A 79 11.62 21.29 14.15
CA GLN A 79 12.80 21.19 13.29
C GLN A 79 12.45 20.69 11.88
N PRO A 80 13.21 21.12 10.85
CA PRO A 80 13.01 20.63 9.48
C PRO A 80 13.25 19.12 9.39
N ILE A 81 12.40 18.43 8.62
CA ILE A 81 12.53 16.98 8.36
C ILE A 81 13.77 16.63 7.50
N GLY A 82 14.47 17.63 6.95
CA GLY A 82 15.77 17.50 6.32
C GLY A 82 15.83 16.59 5.09
N PRO A 83 14.98 16.78 4.05
CA PRO A 83 15.15 16.03 2.82
C PRO A 83 16.48 16.43 2.14
N PRO A 84 17.21 15.49 1.51
CA PRO A 84 18.30 15.84 0.60
C PRO A 84 17.86 16.83 -0.49
N SER A 85 18.79 17.64 -0.99
CA SER A 85 18.52 18.59 -2.08
C SER A 85 17.93 17.87 -3.29
N GLY A 86 16.80 18.37 -3.80
CA GLY A 86 16.07 17.77 -4.94
C GLY A 86 15.00 16.75 -4.58
N GLU A 87 14.92 16.32 -3.31
CA GLU A 87 13.91 15.34 -2.87
C GLU A 87 12.65 16.00 -2.29
N VAL A 88 11.54 15.27 -2.37
CA VAL A 88 10.26 15.69 -1.78
C VAL A 88 9.81 14.64 -0.78
N TRP A 89 9.71 15.03 0.49
CA TRP A 89 9.34 14.13 1.59
C TRP A 89 8.06 14.63 2.28
N LEU A 90 7.14 13.71 2.53
CA LEU A 90 5.99 13.87 3.42
C LEU A 90 6.18 12.91 4.60
N VAL A 91 6.27 13.43 5.82
CA VAL A 91 6.60 12.64 7.01
C VAL A 91 5.64 13.01 8.14
N HIS A 92 4.97 12.01 8.71
CA HIS A 92 4.12 12.15 9.88
C HIS A 92 4.94 11.94 11.17
N GLN A 93 4.47 12.48 12.30
CA GLN A 93 5.13 12.32 13.61
C GLN A 93 5.31 10.84 14.03
N SER A 94 4.41 9.95 13.60
CA SER A 94 4.51 8.50 13.81
C SER A 94 5.59 7.83 12.99
N LYS A 95 6.29 8.56 12.11
CA LYS A 95 7.30 8.09 11.14
C LYS A 95 6.73 7.42 9.88
N ALA A 96 5.41 7.39 9.71
CA ALA A 96 4.82 7.10 8.40
C ALA A 96 5.29 8.15 7.39
N SER A 97 5.64 7.76 6.17
CA SER A 97 6.18 8.68 5.18
C SER A 97 5.88 8.31 3.73
N ILE A 98 5.91 9.32 2.86
CA ILE A 98 5.95 9.20 1.40
C ILE A 98 7.14 10.03 0.91
N LYS A 99 7.99 9.46 0.07
CA LYS A 99 9.22 10.11 -0.42
C LYS A 99 9.41 9.93 -1.92
N LEU A 100 9.75 11.01 -2.61
CA LEU A 100 10.28 11.02 -3.97
C LEU A 100 11.77 11.33 -3.85
N THR A 101 12.60 10.38 -4.25
CA THR A 101 14.05 10.41 -4.01
C THR A 101 14.83 10.62 -5.30
N ASN A 102 16.05 11.14 -5.18
CA ASN A 102 16.88 11.50 -6.34
C ASN A 102 17.30 10.29 -7.19
N ASP A 103 17.24 9.08 -6.65
CA ASP A 103 17.45 7.83 -7.40
C ASP A 103 16.23 7.40 -8.24
N GLY A 104 15.20 8.25 -8.30
CA GLY A 104 13.98 8.07 -9.09
C GLY A 104 12.94 7.17 -8.42
N LYS A 105 13.16 6.76 -7.16
CA LYS A 105 12.20 5.93 -6.45
C LYS A 105 11.07 6.77 -5.85
N ILE A 106 9.91 6.12 -5.73
CA ILE A 106 8.78 6.63 -4.95
C ILE A 106 8.48 5.59 -3.88
N THR A 107 8.53 5.98 -2.61
CA THR A 107 8.41 5.05 -1.48
C THR A 107 7.34 5.53 -0.52
N ALA A 108 6.45 4.62 -0.11
CA ALA A 108 5.58 4.77 1.05
C ALA A 108 6.02 3.79 2.14
N THR A 109 6.22 4.29 3.36
CA THR A 109 6.68 3.50 4.51
C THR A 109 5.79 3.74 5.70
N ASP A 110 5.37 2.66 6.36
CA ASP A 110 4.66 2.74 7.63
C ASP A 110 5.64 2.60 8.83
N PRO A 111 5.20 2.90 10.06
CA PRO A 111 6.06 2.81 11.24
C PRO A 111 6.49 1.37 11.58
N SER A 112 5.79 0.34 11.09
CA SER A 112 6.16 -1.06 11.30
C SER A 112 7.28 -1.55 10.37
N GLY A 113 7.67 -0.74 9.38
CA GLY A 113 8.71 -1.07 8.40
C GLY A 113 8.19 -1.72 7.11
N THR A 114 6.87 -1.77 6.93
CA THR A 114 6.25 -2.14 5.64
C THR A 114 6.56 -1.05 4.62
N VAL A 115 6.99 -1.47 3.43
CA VAL A 115 7.37 -0.56 2.34
C VAL A 115 6.62 -0.92 1.07
N TRP A 116 6.01 0.08 0.43
CA TRP A 116 5.53 0.01 -0.94
C TRP A 116 6.37 0.95 -1.81
N GLN A 117 7.02 0.43 -2.84
CA GLN A 117 8.02 1.19 -3.60
C GLN A 117 7.88 1.00 -5.12
N LEU A 118 7.89 2.11 -5.85
CA LEU A 118 8.23 2.18 -7.28
C LEU A 118 9.75 2.34 -7.37
N SER A 119 10.45 1.36 -7.95
CA SER A 119 11.90 1.22 -7.78
C SER A 119 12.78 1.82 -8.87
N ASN A 120 12.20 2.56 -9.83
CA ASN A 120 12.91 3.13 -10.99
C ASN A 120 13.60 2.08 -11.90
N ASP A 121 13.15 0.83 -11.87
CA ASP A 121 13.64 -0.26 -12.72
C ASP A 121 12.49 -1.01 -13.41
N GLY A 122 11.33 -0.35 -13.50
CA GLY A 122 10.09 -0.94 -14.02
C GLY A 122 9.34 -1.85 -13.03
N ASN A 123 9.85 -2.05 -11.81
CA ASN A 123 9.21 -2.91 -10.82
C ASN A 123 8.56 -2.12 -9.68
N VAL A 124 7.51 -2.74 -9.13
CA VAL A 124 6.94 -2.41 -7.81
C VAL A 124 7.48 -3.43 -6.81
N ARG A 125 7.95 -2.98 -5.65
CA ARG A 125 8.41 -3.84 -4.56
C ARG A 125 7.58 -3.59 -3.31
N VAL A 126 7.20 -4.68 -2.65
CA VAL A 126 6.57 -4.67 -1.33
C VAL A 126 7.48 -5.40 -0.36
N THR A 127 7.89 -4.71 0.71
CA THR A 127 8.59 -5.33 1.84
C THR A 127 7.61 -5.46 2.99
N GLY A 128 7.52 -6.66 3.58
CA GLY A 128 6.51 -7.01 4.57
C GLY A 128 5.42 -7.92 3.98
N ASN A 129 4.29 -8.00 4.68
CA ASN A 129 3.14 -8.80 4.23
C ASN A 129 2.23 -7.98 3.30
N LEU A 130 1.71 -8.62 2.24
CA LEU A 130 0.63 -8.07 1.42
C LEU A 130 -0.67 -8.83 1.71
N VAL A 131 -1.70 -8.11 2.16
CA VAL A 131 -3.05 -8.65 2.36
C VAL A 131 -3.97 -8.06 1.30
N VAL A 132 -4.62 -8.92 0.51
CA VAL A 132 -5.60 -8.52 -0.50
C VAL A 132 -6.96 -9.08 -0.11
N SER A 133 -7.85 -8.23 0.39
CA SER A 133 -9.20 -8.64 0.81
C SER A 133 -10.19 -8.76 -0.35
N GLY A 134 -9.85 -8.19 -1.51
CA GLY A 134 -10.62 -8.31 -2.75
C GLY A 134 -10.01 -9.34 -3.71
N ASN A 135 -10.40 -9.25 -4.97
CA ASN A 135 -9.83 -10.10 -6.02
C ASN A 135 -8.46 -9.58 -6.48
N ALA A 136 -7.53 -10.49 -6.75
CA ALA A 136 -6.29 -10.21 -7.47
C ALA A 136 -6.39 -10.80 -8.87
N THR A 137 -6.15 -9.98 -9.90
CA THR A 137 -6.06 -10.43 -11.30
C THR A 137 -4.62 -10.26 -11.78
N ILE A 138 -4.02 -11.33 -12.28
CA ILE A 138 -2.64 -11.33 -12.79
C ILE A 138 -2.71 -11.75 -14.27
N GLY A 139 -2.47 -10.81 -15.17
CA GLY A 139 -2.48 -11.06 -16.62
C GLY A 139 -1.21 -11.73 -17.15
N GLY A 140 -0.17 -11.82 -16.33
CA GLY A 140 1.10 -12.48 -16.65
C GLY A 140 1.35 -13.74 -15.84
N ASN A 141 2.59 -14.22 -15.89
CA ASN A 141 3.01 -15.38 -15.10
C ASN A 141 3.12 -15.03 -13.61
N THR A 142 2.73 -15.98 -12.76
CA THR A 142 2.92 -15.88 -11.30
C THR A 142 3.94 -16.91 -10.85
N SER A 143 4.96 -16.48 -10.12
CA SER A 143 5.97 -17.37 -9.52
C SER A 143 5.95 -17.22 -8.00
N ILE A 144 5.74 -18.34 -7.30
CA ILE A 144 5.65 -18.39 -5.84
C ILE A 144 6.76 -19.33 -5.36
N LYS A 145 7.74 -18.78 -4.65
CA LYS A 145 8.88 -19.56 -4.11
C LYS A 145 8.51 -20.39 -2.87
N GLY A 146 7.48 -19.93 -2.14
CA GLY A 146 6.96 -20.62 -0.96
C GLY A 146 5.78 -21.54 -1.27
N THR A 147 5.11 -22.00 -0.23
CA THR A 147 3.89 -22.79 -0.34
C THR A 147 2.70 -21.90 -0.71
N THR A 148 1.85 -22.40 -1.60
CA THR A 148 0.52 -21.80 -1.87
C THR A 148 -0.55 -22.66 -1.21
N THR A 149 -1.39 -22.05 -0.37
CA THR A 149 -2.58 -22.71 0.19
C THR A 149 -3.82 -22.08 -0.44
N SER A 150 -4.62 -22.88 -1.16
CA SER A 150 -5.92 -22.47 -1.66
C SER A 150 -7.01 -23.16 -0.85
N GLN A 151 -7.87 -22.37 -0.22
CA GLN A 151 -9.09 -22.89 0.43
C GLN A 151 -10.23 -23.08 -0.59
N GLY A 152 -10.16 -22.36 -1.72
CA GLY A 152 -11.10 -22.48 -2.83
C GLY A 152 -10.60 -23.43 -3.92
N GLN A 153 -11.43 -23.59 -4.95
CA GLN A 153 -11.09 -24.38 -6.14
C GLN A 153 -9.94 -23.75 -6.94
N ILE A 154 -9.09 -24.61 -7.50
CA ILE A 154 -8.09 -24.26 -8.50
C ILE A 154 -8.59 -24.74 -9.86
N ILE A 155 -8.71 -23.84 -10.83
CA ILE A 155 -9.17 -24.16 -12.20
C ILE A 155 -8.01 -23.90 -13.17
N GLY A 156 -7.41 -24.97 -13.70
CA GLY A 156 -6.38 -24.91 -14.75
C GLY A 156 -6.96 -25.18 -16.13
N GLN A 157 -7.26 -24.14 -16.92
CA GLN A 157 -7.88 -24.30 -18.24
C GLN A 157 -6.91 -24.83 -19.32
N SER A 158 -5.61 -24.53 -19.19
CA SER A 158 -4.56 -24.99 -20.10
C SER A 158 -3.73 -26.14 -19.52
N GLY A 159 -4.28 -26.85 -18.52
CA GLY A 159 -3.62 -27.94 -17.81
C GLY A 159 -2.96 -27.51 -16.50
N MET A 160 -2.51 -28.51 -15.74
CA MET A 160 -1.79 -28.35 -14.48
C MET A 160 -0.66 -29.38 -14.45
N ALA A 161 0.58 -28.92 -14.26
CA ALA A 161 1.73 -29.79 -14.09
C ALA A 161 2.16 -29.79 -12.61
N VAL A 162 2.38 -30.98 -12.06
CA VAL A 162 2.92 -31.17 -10.71
C VAL A 162 4.25 -31.90 -10.85
N SER A 163 5.33 -31.26 -10.40
CA SER A 163 6.69 -31.80 -10.50
C SER A 163 7.49 -31.48 -9.24
N GLY A 164 8.32 -32.44 -8.80
CA GLY A 164 9.08 -32.34 -7.55
C GLY A 164 8.27 -32.69 -6.30
N GLY A 165 8.94 -32.77 -5.15
CA GLY A 165 8.33 -33.13 -3.86
C GLY A 165 7.71 -34.53 -3.86
N ASN A 166 6.63 -34.70 -3.08
CA ASN A 166 5.91 -35.98 -2.91
C ASN A 166 4.76 -36.17 -3.94
N GLY A 167 4.70 -35.36 -4.99
CA GLY A 167 3.61 -35.39 -5.96
C GLY A 167 2.29 -34.84 -5.40
N ALA A 168 1.16 -35.36 -5.91
CA ALA A 168 -0.18 -34.97 -5.50
C ALA A 168 -0.86 -36.06 -4.67
N SER A 169 -1.48 -35.68 -3.56
CA SER A 169 -2.40 -36.53 -2.80
C SER A 169 -3.82 -35.99 -2.95
N VAL A 170 -4.78 -36.87 -3.23
CA VAL A 170 -6.19 -36.51 -3.41
C VAL A 170 -7.03 -37.25 -2.38
N ALA A 171 -7.64 -36.49 -1.49
CA ALA A 171 -8.68 -37.01 -0.61
C ALA A 171 -10.03 -36.87 -1.31
N GLY A 172 -10.73 -37.99 -1.52
CA GLY A 172 -11.97 -38.05 -2.27
C GLY A 172 -11.78 -38.56 -3.70
N ASN A 173 -12.77 -38.32 -4.55
CA ASN A 173 -12.81 -38.89 -5.89
C ASN A 173 -11.92 -38.11 -6.86
N MET A 174 -11.22 -38.86 -7.72
CA MET A 174 -10.59 -38.32 -8.93
C MET A 174 -11.33 -38.87 -10.15
N THR A 175 -11.80 -37.99 -11.04
CA THR A 175 -12.49 -38.38 -12.28
C THR A 175 -11.74 -37.85 -13.48
N ILE A 176 -11.41 -38.74 -14.42
CA ILE A 176 -10.78 -38.41 -15.70
C ILE A 176 -11.82 -38.63 -16.79
N SER A 177 -12.16 -37.57 -17.52
CA SER A 177 -13.06 -37.63 -18.68
C SER A 177 -12.28 -37.30 -19.95
N GLY A 178 -12.59 -37.99 -21.04
CA GLY A 178 -11.95 -37.79 -22.35
C GLY A 178 -10.47 -38.22 -22.44
N GLY A 179 -9.79 -38.50 -21.32
CA GLY A 179 -8.37 -38.86 -21.27
C GLY A 179 -8.10 -40.24 -20.64
N ASP A 180 -6.83 -40.53 -20.39
CA ASP A 180 -6.33 -41.75 -19.75
C ASP A 180 -5.49 -41.40 -18.50
N VAL A 181 -5.27 -42.37 -17.61
CA VAL A 181 -4.29 -42.27 -16.53
C VAL A 181 -3.12 -43.17 -16.90
N THR A 182 -1.93 -42.59 -17.06
CA THR A 182 -0.70 -43.34 -17.36
C THR A 182 0.29 -43.22 -16.20
N ALA A 183 0.73 -44.35 -15.66
CA ALA A 183 1.81 -44.42 -14.67
C ALA A 183 3.00 -45.14 -15.30
N ASP A 184 4.15 -44.46 -15.41
CA ASP A 184 5.38 -44.99 -16.03
C ASP A 184 5.15 -45.65 -17.40
N GLY A 185 4.28 -45.04 -18.21
CA GLY A 185 3.90 -45.52 -19.55
C GLY A 185 2.82 -46.62 -19.56
N ILE A 186 2.38 -47.10 -18.40
CA ILE A 186 1.28 -48.08 -18.28
C ILE A 186 -0.06 -47.34 -18.25
N SER A 187 -0.86 -47.57 -19.28
CA SER A 187 -2.21 -47.02 -19.44
C SER A 187 -3.24 -47.75 -18.58
N LEU A 188 -4.03 -47.01 -17.81
CA LEU A 188 -5.13 -47.58 -17.03
C LEU A 188 -6.18 -48.22 -17.95
N LYS A 189 -6.51 -47.61 -19.09
CA LYS A 189 -7.52 -48.12 -20.02
C LYS A 189 -7.09 -49.33 -20.84
N SER A 190 -5.79 -49.52 -21.08
CA SER A 190 -5.33 -50.53 -22.06
C SER A 190 -4.33 -51.55 -21.51
N HIS A 191 -3.94 -51.45 -20.23
CA HIS A 191 -3.09 -52.46 -19.62
C HIS A 191 -3.73 -53.86 -19.68
N ARG A 192 -2.88 -54.87 -19.87
CA ARG A 192 -3.28 -56.28 -19.96
C ARG A 192 -2.48 -57.11 -18.97
N HIS A 193 -3.11 -58.14 -18.42
CA HIS A 193 -2.45 -59.15 -17.60
C HIS A 193 -2.13 -60.38 -18.46
N GLY A 194 -0.92 -60.94 -18.33
CA GLY A 194 -0.48 -62.17 -19.02
C GLY A 194 -0.37 -63.38 -18.08
N ASN A 195 -0.03 -64.55 -18.62
CA ASN A 195 0.19 -65.80 -17.87
C ASN A 195 -1.00 -66.27 -17.01
N VAL A 196 -2.22 -66.09 -17.52
CA VAL A 196 -3.44 -66.52 -16.84
C VAL A 196 -3.83 -67.95 -17.23
N GLN A 197 -4.26 -68.76 -16.26
CA GLN A 197 -4.92 -70.05 -16.54
C GLN A 197 -6.36 -69.80 -16.95
N ASN A 198 -6.80 -70.42 -18.05
CA ASN A 198 -8.17 -70.26 -18.55
C ASN A 198 -9.18 -70.93 -17.59
N GLY A 199 -10.27 -70.22 -17.27
CA GLY A 199 -11.33 -70.69 -16.38
C GLY A 199 -12.58 -69.80 -16.46
N GLY A 200 -13.70 -70.26 -15.93
CA GLY A 200 -15.00 -69.54 -15.99
C GLY A 200 -15.23 -68.50 -14.88
N GLY A 201 -14.21 -68.23 -14.04
CA GLY A 201 -14.32 -67.27 -12.93
C GLY A 201 -14.07 -65.84 -13.39
N THR A 202 -14.83 -64.90 -12.84
CA THR A 202 -14.53 -63.46 -12.95
C THR A 202 -13.64 -63.04 -11.79
N THR A 203 -12.61 -62.24 -12.05
CA THR A 203 -11.99 -61.45 -10.97
C THR A 203 -13.07 -60.54 -10.38
N TRP A 204 -13.11 -60.45 -9.04
CA TRP A 204 -14.06 -59.56 -8.34
C TRP A 204 -13.96 -58.12 -8.85
N ALA A 205 -14.92 -57.26 -8.47
CA ALA A 205 -14.84 -55.83 -8.77
C ALA A 205 -13.44 -55.31 -8.41
N ALA A 206 -12.81 -54.57 -9.33
CA ALA A 206 -11.50 -53.96 -9.08
C ALA A 206 -11.58 -53.18 -7.76
N GLN A 207 -10.83 -53.63 -6.75
CA GLN A 207 -10.69 -52.94 -5.47
C GLN A 207 -9.81 -51.71 -5.63
#